data_AF-A0A382DU75-F1
#
_entry.id   AF-A0A382DU75-F1
#
_cell.length_a   1.000
_cell.length_b   1.000
_cell.length_c   1.000
_cell.angle_alpha   90.00
_cell.angle_beta   90.00
_cell.angle_gamma   90.00
#
_symmetry.space_group_name_H-M   'P 1'
#
loop_
_entity.id
_entity.type
_entity.pdbx_description
1 polymer ?
#
loop_
_entity_poly.entity_id
_entity_poly.type
_entity_poly.pdbx_seq_one_letter_code
_entity_poly.pdbx_strand_id
1 'polypeptide(L)'
;MIFFIIYFTSIIIVTLGFGLLVKNFLIKEGLIYSMGVGGTGLLGFYFILLLSFLLHFFLPINYYINGLIFFIGIILFFYFNNIFSVYLPKKYILLIFVLILPGLFSIKGHPDLEWYHLPYLNYLKDFKIIFGIANVNDFLAFQSWNDIAGVLRLPVIDAKGVNVIPAVFAIYFTVSLIELLAR
;
A
#
# COMPACT_ATOMS: atom_id res chain seq x y z
N MET A 1 0.33 -19.74 3.80
CA MET A 1 -0.32 -19.01 4.91
C MET A 1 0.66 -18.10 5.65
N ILE A 2 1.76 -18.61 6.21
CA ILE A 2 2.76 -17.79 6.94
C ILE A 2 3.32 -16.63 6.09
N PHE A 3 3.79 -16.90 4.87
CA PHE A 3 4.29 -15.85 3.97
C PHE A 3 3.26 -14.74 3.69
N PHE A 4 1.98 -15.12 3.56
CA PHE A 4 0.91 -14.16 3.35
C PHE A 4 0.69 -13.26 4.56
N ILE A 5 0.73 -13.82 5.78
CA ILE A 5 0.64 -13.03 7.02
C ILE A 5 1.82 -12.06 7.12
N ILE A 6 3.05 -12.54 6.83
CA ILE A 6 4.25 -11.69 6.83
C ILE A 6 4.13 -10.54 5.82
N TYR A 7 3.58 -10.82 4.64
CA TYR A 7 3.38 -9.80 3.62
C TYR A 7 2.26 -8.82 3.97
N PHE A 8 1.17 -9.33 4.54
CA PHE A 8 0.09 -8.49 5.04
C PHE A 8 0.61 -7.50 6.09
N THR A 9 1.37 -7.99 7.07
CA THR A 9 1.96 -7.14 8.11
C THR A 9 3.02 -6.20 7.54
N SER A 10 3.83 -6.63 6.56
CA SER A 10 4.83 -5.76 5.94
C SER A 10 4.19 -4.64 5.14
N ILE A 11 3.06 -4.85 4.44
CA ILE A 11 2.32 -3.77 3.78
C ILE A 11 1.84 -2.74 4.80
N ILE A 12 1.30 -3.18 5.94
CA ILE A 12 0.89 -2.27 7.02
C ILE A 12 2.08 -1.43 7.50
N ILE A 13 3.22 -2.06 7.75
CA ILE A 13 4.42 -1.38 8.24
C ILE A 13 4.93 -0.36 7.22
N VAL A 14 5.04 -0.75 5.95
CA VAL A 14 5.56 0.09 4.87
C VAL A 14 4.67 1.30 4.61
N THR A 15 3.36 1.08 4.49
CA THR A 15 2.40 2.17 4.29
C THR A 15 2.38 3.13 5.48
N LEU A 16 2.43 2.63 6.72
CA LEU A 16 2.59 3.50 7.89
C LEU A 16 3.92 4.26 7.89
N GLY A 17 5.03 3.65 7.49
CA GLY A 17 6.33 4.32 7.43
C GLY A 17 6.31 5.53 6.49
N PHE A 18 5.80 5.36 5.27
CA PHE A 18 5.62 6.47 4.33
C PHE A 18 4.58 7.49 4.83
N GLY A 19 3.49 7.02 5.43
CA GLY A 19 2.47 7.88 6.03
C GLY A 19 3.01 8.77 7.15
N LEU A 20 3.87 8.22 8.02
CA LEU A 20 4.52 8.95 9.10
C LEU A 20 5.50 10.01 8.57
N LEU A 21 6.24 9.71 7.50
CA LEU A 21 7.10 10.69 6.84
C LEU A 21 6.30 11.91 6.39
N VAL A 22 5.19 11.68 5.67
CA VAL A 22 4.33 12.77 5.17
C VAL A 22 3.65 13.50 6.32
N LYS A 23 3.08 12.77 7.29
CA LYS A 23 2.45 13.35 8.48
C LYS A 23 3.41 14.26 9.23
N ASN A 24 4.64 13.81 9.49
CA ASN A 24 5.63 14.60 10.22
C ASN A 24 6.02 15.86 9.45
N PHE A 25 6.18 15.77 8.13
CA PHE A 25 6.37 16.94 7.27
C PHE A 25 5.20 17.92 7.39
N LEU A 26 3.97 17.47 7.21
CA LEU A 26 2.77 18.33 7.26
C LEU A 26 2.56 18.98 8.65
N ILE A 27 2.85 18.29 9.75
CA ILE A 27 2.77 18.85 11.10
C ILE A 27 3.83 19.94 11.30
N LYS A 28 5.07 19.68 10.85
CA LYS A 28 6.17 20.65 10.96
C LYS A 28 5.88 21.94 10.19
N GLU A 29 5.24 21.84 9.03
CA GLU A 29 4.80 22.98 8.22
C GLU A 29 3.48 23.62 8.72
N GLY A 30 2.90 23.12 9.82
CA GLY A 30 1.66 23.67 10.39
C GLY A 30 0.40 23.43 9.55
N LEU A 31 0.46 22.55 8.55
CA LEU A 31 -0.66 22.25 7.65
C LEU A 31 -1.71 21.36 8.29
N ILE A 32 -1.31 20.52 9.26
CA ILE A 32 -2.21 19.67 10.06
C ILE A 32 -1.77 19.69 11.52
N TYR A 33 -2.74 19.59 12.44
CA TYR A 33 -2.47 19.52 13.88
C TYR A 33 -2.30 18.09 14.39
N SER A 34 -3.18 17.18 13.94
CA SER A 34 -3.12 15.77 14.33
C SER A 34 -3.78 14.91 13.28
N MET A 35 -3.29 13.68 13.17
CA MET A 35 -3.90 12.64 12.35
C MET A 35 -3.76 11.31 13.07
N GLY A 36 -4.85 10.55 13.15
CA GLY A 36 -4.87 9.22 13.73
C GLY A 36 -4.13 8.20 12.86
N VAL A 37 -4.07 6.97 13.31
CA VAL A 37 -3.34 5.89 12.64
C VAL A 37 -4.00 5.53 11.32
N GLY A 38 -5.33 5.51 11.26
CA GLY A 38 -6.06 5.22 10.03
C GLY A 38 -5.72 6.23 8.92
N GLY A 39 -5.84 7.52 9.24
CA GLY A 39 -5.47 8.58 8.30
C GLY A 39 -3.98 8.54 7.90
N THR A 40 -3.09 8.22 8.85
CA THR A 40 -1.65 8.09 8.58
C THR A 40 -1.39 6.97 7.56
N GLY A 41 -2.03 5.81 7.69
CA GLY A 41 -1.90 4.71 6.74
C GLY A 41 -2.44 5.06 5.34
N LEU A 42 -3.57 5.77 5.26
CA LEU A 42 -4.12 6.26 3.98
C LEU A 42 -3.17 7.25 3.30
N LEU A 43 -2.59 8.20 4.05
CA LEU A 43 -1.56 9.11 3.51
C LEU A 43 -0.36 8.34 2.93
N GLY A 44 0.04 7.25 3.59
CA GLY A 44 1.08 6.36 3.09
C GLY A 44 0.76 5.77 1.73
N PHE A 45 -0.46 5.27 1.54
CA PHE A 45 -0.91 4.75 0.24
C PHE A 45 -0.84 5.80 -0.87
N TYR A 46 -1.36 7.01 -0.61
CA TYR A 46 -1.33 8.09 -1.60
C TYR A 46 0.10 8.52 -1.93
N PHE A 47 0.99 8.55 -0.94
CA PHE A 47 2.38 8.89 -1.17
C PHE A 47 3.13 7.82 -1.98
N ILE A 48 2.88 6.54 -1.69
CA ILE A 48 3.45 5.43 -2.47
C ILE A 48 2.92 5.45 -3.91
N LEU A 49 1.64 5.76 -4.13
CA LEU A 49 1.08 5.92 -5.46
C LEU A 49 1.78 7.05 -6.24
N LEU A 50 1.98 8.20 -5.61
CA LEU A 50 2.71 9.32 -6.23
C LEU A 50 4.15 8.89 -6.57
N LEU A 51 4.82 8.20 -5.65
CA LEU A 51 6.17 7.71 -5.86
C LEU A 51 6.25 6.69 -7.01
N SER A 52 5.28 5.77 -7.08
CA SER A 52 5.14 4.79 -8.17
C SER A 52 5.10 5.48 -9.52
N PHE A 53 4.17 6.42 -9.66
CA PHE A 53 3.94 7.14 -10.90
C PHE A 53 5.21 7.88 -11.35
N LEU A 54 5.87 8.58 -10.43
CA LEU A 54 7.11 9.30 -10.70
C LEU A 54 8.26 8.37 -11.09
N LEU A 55 8.41 7.22 -10.41
CA LEU A 55 9.47 6.26 -10.72
C LEU A 55 9.20 5.54 -12.05
N HIS A 56 7.96 5.14 -12.31
CA HIS A 56 7.58 4.36 -13.49
C HIS A 56 7.80 5.11 -14.80
N PHE A 57 7.75 6.44 -14.74
CA PHE A 57 8.08 7.32 -15.86
C PHE A 57 9.50 7.08 -16.39
N PHE A 58 10.45 6.76 -15.51
CA PHE A 58 11.86 6.60 -15.87
C PHE A 58 12.31 5.14 -15.88
N LEU A 59 11.77 4.30 -14.99
CA LEU A 59 12.26 2.95 -14.71
C LEU A 59 11.09 1.94 -14.61
N PRO A 60 11.27 0.69 -15.07
CA PRO A 60 10.31 -0.37 -14.74
C PRO A 60 10.25 -0.60 -13.22
N ILE A 61 9.06 -0.81 -12.69
CA ILE A 61 8.80 -1.12 -11.27
C ILE A 61 9.00 -2.62 -11.04
N ASN A 62 10.25 -3.05 -11.20
CA ASN A 62 10.66 -4.43 -11.03
C ASN A 62 10.83 -4.79 -9.54
N TYR A 63 11.14 -6.05 -9.25
CA TYR A 63 11.29 -6.51 -7.86
C TYR A 63 12.43 -5.82 -7.09
N TYR A 64 13.43 -5.22 -7.76
CA TYR A 64 14.46 -4.44 -7.08
C TYR A 64 13.89 -3.11 -6.57
N ILE A 65 13.11 -2.40 -7.40
CA ILE A 65 12.41 -1.17 -6.98
C ILE A 65 11.41 -1.48 -5.87
N ASN A 66 10.65 -2.57 -6.00
CA ASN A 66 9.70 -2.99 -4.97
C ASN A 66 10.42 -3.28 -3.65
N GLY A 67 11.51 -4.05 -3.69
CA GLY A 67 12.34 -4.35 -2.53
C GLY A 67 12.89 -3.08 -1.86
N LEU A 68 13.33 -2.09 -2.65
CA LEU A 68 13.81 -0.80 -2.17
C LEU A 68 12.69 -0.01 -1.47
N ILE A 69 11.48 0.01 -2.02
CA ILE A 69 10.32 0.68 -1.42
C ILE A 69 9.94 0.02 -0.08
N PHE A 70 9.94 -1.32 -0.02
CA PHE A 70 9.74 -2.04 1.24
C PHE A 70 10.83 -1.71 2.27
N PHE A 71 12.09 -1.72 1.86
CA PHE A 71 13.21 -1.43 2.73
C PHE A 71 13.14 -0.01 3.32
N ILE A 72 12.90 0.99 2.48
CA ILE A 72 12.73 2.39 2.91
C ILE A 72 11.53 2.51 3.84
N GLY A 73 10.37 1.96 3.47
CA GLY A 73 9.16 2.04 4.29
C GLY A 73 9.36 1.45 5.69
N ILE A 74 10.05 0.31 5.80
CA ILE A 74 10.37 -0.31 7.09
C ILE A 74 11.31 0.58 7.91
N ILE A 75 12.36 1.15 7.31
CA ILE A 75 13.27 2.07 8.00
C ILE A 75 12.50 3.29 8.52
N LEU A 76 11.67 3.91 7.67
CA LEU A 76 10.86 5.06 8.05
C LEU A 76 9.91 4.73 9.21
N PHE A 77 9.28 3.56 9.18
CA PHE A 77 8.41 3.12 10.27
C PHE A 77 9.16 3.07 11.61
N PHE A 78 10.32 2.42 11.66
CA PHE A 78 11.12 2.34 12.90
C PHE A 78 11.70 3.68 13.33
N TYR A 79 12.14 4.51 12.38
CA TYR A 79 12.65 5.86 12.66
C TYR A 79 11.59 6.76 13.32
N PHE A 80 10.33 6.70 12.85
CA PHE A 80 9.23 7.49 13.40
C PHE A 80 8.39 6.75 14.46
N ASN A 81 8.78 5.53 14.89
CA ASN A 81 7.97 4.68 15.77
C ASN A 81 7.67 5.30 17.14
N ASN A 82 8.54 6.17 17.65
CA ASN A 82 8.30 6.89 18.91
C ASN A 82 7.03 7.77 18.86
N ILE A 83 6.63 8.20 17.65
CA ILE A 83 5.38 8.96 17.43
C ILE A 83 4.19 8.01 17.44
N PHE A 84 4.36 6.76 17.01
CA PHE A 84 3.27 5.80 16.77
C PHE A 84 2.62 5.25 18.05
N SER A 85 3.42 5.00 19.09
CA SER A 85 2.96 4.43 20.37
C SER A 85 1.91 5.30 21.10
N VAL A 86 1.83 6.59 20.76
CA VAL A 86 0.88 7.54 21.34
C VAL A 86 -0.53 7.40 20.76
N TYR A 87 -0.70 6.84 19.55
CA TYR A 87 -1.95 7.00 18.78
C TYR A 87 -2.74 5.71 18.50
N LEU A 88 -2.29 4.54 18.96
CA LEU A 88 -2.97 3.26 18.65
C LEU A 88 -3.52 2.57 19.91
N PRO A 89 -4.75 2.92 20.35
CA PRO A 89 -5.44 2.23 21.43
C PRO A 89 -5.52 0.72 21.20
N LYS A 90 -5.22 -0.07 22.24
CA LYS A 90 -5.29 -1.54 22.21
C LYS A 90 -6.65 -2.08 21.71
N LYS A 91 -7.74 -1.30 21.89
CA LYS A 91 -9.09 -1.63 21.40
C LYS A 91 -9.19 -1.79 19.88
N TYR A 92 -8.30 -1.15 19.11
CA TYR A 92 -8.32 -1.25 17.64
C TYR A 92 -7.55 -2.45 17.10
N ILE A 93 -6.67 -3.06 17.90
CA ILE A 93 -5.88 -4.23 17.48
C ILE A 93 -6.77 -5.43 17.20
N LEU A 94 -7.77 -5.68 18.06
CA LEU A 94 -8.73 -6.78 17.86
C LEU A 94 -9.57 -6.56 16.60
N LEU A 95 -10.01 -5.32 16.35
CA LEU A 95 -10.77 -4.97 15.15
C LEU A 95 -9.95 -5.19 13.88
N ILE A 96 -8.70 -4.72 13.87
CA ILE A 96 -7.77 -4.97 12.75
C ILE A 96 -7.64 -6.48 12.52
N PHE A 97 -7.48 -7.28 13.58
CA PHE A 97 -7.36 -8.74 13.47
C PHE A 97 -8.61 -9.41 12.88
N VAL A 98 -9.81 -8.95 13.24
CA VAL A 98 -11.07 -9.45 12.68
C VAL A 98 -11.21 -9.07 11.21
N LEU A 99 -10.82 -7.86 10.83
CA LEU A 99 -10.88 -7.38 9.44
C LEU A 99 -9.85 -8.04 8.52
N ILE A 100 -8.81 -8.67 9.07
CA ILE A 100 -7.82 -9.46 8.31
C ILE A 100 -8.41 -10.79 7.83
N LEU A 101 -9.33 -11.39 8.59
CA LEU A 101 -9.84 -12.75 8.33
C LEU A 101 -10.47 -12.92 6.94
N PRO A 102 -11.33 -12.01 6.43
CA PRO A 102 -11.91 -12.16 5.09
C PRO A 102 -10.86 -12.11 3.96
N GLY A 103 -9.79 -11.31 4.15
CA GLY A 103 -8.68 -11.23 3.20
C GLY A 103 -7.88 -12.53 3.09
N LEU A 104 -7.74 -13.27 4.20
CA LEU A 104 -7.08 -14.58 4.25
C LEU A 104 -7.83 -15.68 3.49
N PHE A 105 -9.16 -15.56 3.33
CA PHE A 105 -9.96 -16.52 2.56
C PHE A 105 -10.07 -16.17 1.07
N SER A 106 -9.68 -14.95 0.68
CA SER A 106 -9.71 -14.46 -0.70
C SER A 106 -8.43 -14.77 -1.50
N ILE A 107 -7.67 -15.80 -1.07
CA ILE A 107 -6.39 -16.22 -1.67
C ILE A 107 -6.59 -16.87 -3.06
N LYS A 108 -7.79 -17.37 -3.37
CA LYS A 108 -8.10 -17.80 -4.74
C LYS A 108 -8.20 -16.54 -5.61
N GLY A 109 -7.27 -16.41 -6.55
CA GLY A 109 -7.30 -15.33 -7.54
C GLY A 109 -8.65 -15.30 -8.23
N HIS A 110 -9.29 -14.13 -8.27
CA HIS A 110 -10.45 -13.93 -9.10
C HIS A 110 -10.02 -14.09 -10.58
N PRO A 111 -10.83 -14.68 -11.47
CA PRO A 111 -10.49 -14.79 -12.90
C PRO A 111 -10.03 -13.45 -13.51
N ASP A 112 -10.65 -12.36 -13.09
CA ASP A 112 -10.31 -10.98 -13.46
C ASP A 112 -8.86 -10.57 -13.16
N LEU A 113 -8.23 -11.18 -12.14
CA LEU A 113 -6.81 -10.97 -11.85
C LEU A 113 -5.95 -11.35 -13.05
N GLU A 114 -6.23 -12.50 -13.65
CA GLU A 114 -5.44 -13.01 -14.78
C GLU A 114 -5.69 -12.22 -16.06
N TRP A 115 -6.92 -11.73 -16.25
CA TRP A 115 -7.35 -11.11 -17.51
C TRP A 115 -7.09 -9.59 -17.57
N TYR A 116 -7.26 -8.85 -16.48
CA TYR A 116 -7.20 -7.39 -16.49
C TYR A 116 -6.02 -6.84 -15.68
N HIS A 117 -5.76 -7.42 -14.51
CA HIS A 117 -4.76 -6.88 -13.59
C HIS A 117 -3.35 -7.40 -13.89
N LEU A 118 -3.19 -8.69 -14.15
CA LEU A 118 -1.89 -9.32 -14.38
C LEU A 118 -1.15 -8.75 -15.61
N PRO A 119 -1.81 -8.47 -16.76
CA PRO A 119 -1.15 -7.81 -17.88
C PRO A 119 -0.56 -6.45 -17.49
N TYR A 120 -1.33 -5.62 -16.77
CA TYR A 120 -0.85 -4.32 -16.27
C TYR A 120 0.32 -4.48 -15.31
N LEU A 121 0.23 -5.42 -14.35
CA LEU A 121 1.28 -5.65 -13.36
C LEU A 121 2.58 -6.17 -13.98
N ASN A 122 2.49 -6.96 -15.06
CA ASN A 122 3.67 -7.40 -15.80
C ASN A 122 4.24 -6.26 -16.65
N TYR A 123 3.39 -5.46 -17.29
CA TYR A 123 3.82 -4.24 -17.97
C TYR A 123 4.59 -3.30 -17.04
N LEU A 124 4.06 -3.02 -15.85
CA LEU A 124 4.71 -2.17 -14.84
C LEU A 124 6.08 -2.72 -14.43
N LYS A 125 6.19 -4.05 -14.31
CA LYS A 125 7.41 -4.77 -13.89
C LYS A 125 8.49 -4.81 -14.98
N ASP A 126 8.09 -4.95 -16.23
CA ASP A 126 9.00 -5.24 -17.35
C ASP A 126 9.37 -4.00 -18.15
N PHE A 127 8.53 -2.95 -18.14
CA PHE A 127 8.72 -1.74 -18.93
C PHE A 127 8.53 -0.47 -18.08
N LYS A 128 9.30 0.57 -18.40
CA LYS A 128 8.93 1.95 -18.03
C LYS A 128 7.68 2.38 -18.79
N ILE A 129 7.08 3.52 -18.45
CA ILE A 129 5.92 4.04 -19.17
C ILE A 129 6.18 4.09 -20.68
N ILE A 130 5.32 3.41 -21.45
CA ILE A 130 5.26 3.46 -22.91
C ILE A 130 4.11 4.40 -23.27
N PHE A 131 4.43 5.57 -23.83
CA PHE A 131 3.42 6.52 -24.27
C PHE A 131 2.53 5.92 -25.35
N GLY A 132 1.21 6.08 -25.19
CA GLY A 132 0.23 5.55 -26.13
C GLY A 132 -0.06 4.06 -26.00
N ILE A 133 0.47 3.36 -24.98
CA ILE A 133 0.22 1.92 -24.76
C ILE A 133 -1.27 1.60 -24.60
N ALA A 134 -2.05 2.53 -24.04
CA ALA A 134 -3.49 2.40 -23.89
C ALA A 134 -4.21 2.22 -25.24
N ASN A 135 -3.68 2.77 -26.35
CA ASN A 135 -4.28 2.59 -27.68
C ASN A 135 -4.15 1.15 -28.20
N VAL A 136 -3.22 0.36 -27.64
CA VAL A 136 -3.07 -1.07 -27.98
C VAL A 136 -4.04 -1.90 -27.15
N ASN A 137 -4.19 -1.56 -25.88
CA ASN A 137 -5.11 -2.21 -24.95
C ASN A 137 -5.44 -1.27 -23.79
N ASP A 138 -6.72 -0.96 -23.62
CA ASP A 138 -7.21 -0.07 -22.57
C ASP A 138 -6.87 -0.55 -21.15
N PHE A 139 -6.69 -1.87 -20.95
CA PHE A 139 -6.27 -2.41 -19.66
C PHE A 139 -4.83 -2.06 -19.28
N LEU A 140 -4.02 -1.58 -20.23
CA LEU A 140 -2.67 -1.07 -20.01
C LEU A 140 -2.63 0.43 -19.69
N ALA A 141 -3.78 1.12 -19.75
CA ALA A 141 -3.90 2.49 -19.29
C ALA A 141 -3.63 2.59 -17.79
N PHE A 142 -3.15 3.75 -17.34
CA PHE A 142 -2.84 3.98 -15.94
C PHE A 142 -4.03 3.66 -15.03
N GLN A 143 -3.80 2.80 -14.04
CA GLN A 143 -4.79 2.41 -13.05
C GLN A 143 -4.18 2.50 -11.66
N SER A 144 -4.56 3.53 -10.90
CA SER A 144 -3.98 3.83 -9.58
C SER A 144 -3.92 2.62 -8.65
N TRP A 145 -4.96 1.78 -8.68
CA TRP A 145 -5.01 0.59 -7.85
C TRP A 145 -3.96 -0.46 -8.24
N ASN A 146 -3.81 -0.69 -9.54
CA ASN A 146 -2.82 -1.65 -10.05
C ASN A 146 -1.40 -1.11 -9.93
N ASP A 147 -1.20 0.21 -9.95
CA ASP A 147 0.08 0.85 -9.68
C ASP A 147 0.55 0.55 -8.26
N ILE A 148 -0.28 0.85 -7.26
CA ILE A 148 -0.01 0.51 -5.87
C ILE A 148 0.24 -1.00 -5.75
N ALA A 149 -0.56 -1.80 -6.45
CA ALA A 149 -0.40 -3.24 -6.45
C ALA A 149 0.89 -3.76 -7.07
N GLY A 150 1.37 -3.15 -8.14
CA GLY A 150 2.62 -3.53 -8.77
C GLY A 150 3.83 -3.10 -7.97
N VAL A 151 3.79 -1.92 -7.34
CA VAL A 151 4.84 -1.41 -6.46
C VAL A 151 4.99 -2.23 -5.19
N LEU A 152 3.86 -2.64 -4.62
CA LEU A 152 3.86 -3.45 -3.40
C LEU A 152 3.97 -4.95 -3.70
N ARG A 153 4.18 -5.37 -4.95
CA ARG A 153 4.32 -6.78 -5.37
C ARG A 153 5.70 -7.34 -4.99
N LEU A 154 5.75 -8.38 -4.16
CA LEU A 154 7.01 -9.10 -3.85
C LEU A 154 7.10 -10.45 -4.58
N PRO A 155 8.30 -10.92 -4.94
CA PRO A 155 8.47 -12.15 -5.73
C PRO A 155 7.94 -13.41 -5.03
N VAL A 156 7.92 -13.44 -3.70
CA VAL A 156 7.47 -14.60 -2.90
C VAL A 156 5.96 -14.86 -3.02
N ILE A 157 5.16 -13.82 -3.25
CA ILE A 157 3.69 -13.89 -3.30
C ILE A 157 3.16 -13.51 -4.68
N ASP A 158 3.97 -12.80 -5.44
CA ASP A 158 3.74 -12.39 -6.81
C ASP A 158 2.35 -11.75 -7.01
N ALA A 159 1.65 -12.03 -8.10
CA ALA A 159 0.34 -11.44 -8.36
C ALA A 159 -0.77 -11.89 -7.38
N LYS A 160 -0.55 -12.97 -6.60
CA LYS A 160 -1.54 -13.48 -5.64
C LYS A 160 -1.71 -12.54 -4.44
N GLY A 161 -0.74 -11.66 -4.21
CA GLY A 161 -0.72 -10.72 -3.09
C GLY A 161 -1.50 -9.44 -3.35
N VAL A 162 -1.98 -9.23 -4.58
CA VAL A 162 -2.67 -8.00 -4.98
C VAL A 162 -3.93 -7.78 -4.14
N ASN A 163 -4.64 -8.86 -3.76
CA ASN A 163 -5.87 -8.81 -2.95
C ASN A 163 -5.64 -8.38 -1.48
N VAL A 164 -4.39 -8.35 -1.01
CA VAL A 164 -4.06 -7.85 0.34
C VAL A 164 -4.21 -6.34 0.42
N ILE A 165 -3.90 -5.66 -0.66
CA ILE A 165 -3.76 -4.21 -0.70
C ILE A 165 -5.12 -3.53 -0.46
N PRO A 166 -6.25 -3.97 -1.06
CA PRO A 166 -7.55 -3.37 -0.80
C PRO A 166 -7.99 -3.64 0.63
N ALA A 167 -7.64 -4.80 1.18
CA ALA A 167 -7.96 -5.15 2.56
C ALA A 167 -7.22 -4.22 3.54
N VAL A 168 -5.92 -3.99 3.35
CA VAL A 168 -5.15 -3.06 4.21
C VAL A 168 -5.68 -1.63 4.08
N PHE A 169 -5.99 -1.18 2.86
CA PHE A 169 -6.62 0.13 2.64
C PHE A 169 -7.97 0.25 3.38
N ALA A 170 -8.84 -0.75 3.25
CA ALA A 170 -10.14 -0.77 3.91
C ALA A 170 -10.02 -0.77 5.45
N ILE A 171 -9.00 -1.44 6.00
CA ILE A 171 -8.69 -1.38 7.43
C ILE A 171 -8.34 0.04 7.85
N TYR A 172 -7.42 0.72 7.15
CA TYR A 172 -7.09 2.10 7.49
C TYR A 172 -8.26 3.05 7.36
N PHE A 173 -9.08 2.88 6.31
CA PHE A 173 -10.30 3.65 6.15
C PHE A 173 -11.25 3.44 7.32
N THR A 174 -11.52 2.20 7.70
CA THR A 174 -12.40 1.87 8.84
C THR A 174 -11.87 2.42 10.15
N VAL A 175 -10.57 2.26 10.42
CA VAL A 175 -9.92 2.81 11.62
C VAL A 175 -10.02 4.33 11.62
N SER A 176 -9.83 5.00 10.48
CA SER A 176 -9.93 6.46 10.37
C SER A 176 -11.34 6.97 10.69
N LEU A 177 -12.38 6.25 10.26
CA LEU A 177 -13.77 6.57 10.59
C LEU A 177 -14.04 6.40 12.08
N ILE A 178 -13.53 5.33 12.70
CA ILE A 178 -13.72 5.12 14.14
C ILE A 178 -12.96 6.15 14.96
N GLU A 179 -11.76 6.54 14.55
CA GLU A 179 -11.00 7.63 15.17
C GLU A 179 -11.72 8.97 15.03
N LEU A 180 -12.42 9.22 13.92
CA LEU A 180 -13.24 10.41 13.71
C LEU A 180 -14.48 10.41 14.60
N LEU A 181 -15.18 9.28 14.72
CA LEU A 181 -16.39 9.13 15.54
C LEU A 181 -16.12 9.12 17.05
N ALA A 182 -14.88 8.87 17.47
CA ALA A 182 -14.48 8.83 18.87
C ALA A 182 -13.93 10.17 19.40
N ARG A 183 -13.87 11.22 18.55
CA ARG A 183 -13.53 12.60 18.92
C ARG A 183 -14.78 13.37 19.30
#